data_AF-A0A5K1DWE0-F1
#
_entry.id   AF-A0A5K1DWE0-F1
#
_cell.length_a   1.000
_cell.length_b   1.000
_cell.length_c   1.000
_cell.angle_alpha   90.00
_cell.angle_beta   90.00
_cell.angle_gamma   90.00
#
_symmetry.space_group_name_H-M   'P 1'
#
loop_
_entity.id
_entity.type
_entity.pdbx_description
1 polymer ?
#
loop_
_entity_poly.entity_id
_entity_poly.type
_entity_poly.pdbx_seq_one_letter_code
_entity_poly.pdbx_strand_id
1 'polypeptide(L)' 'EFDTIYGPAWHCIVGSSFGSFVTHSRGCFIYFSIEQVFILLFKTRVVRATN' A
#
# COMPACT_ATOMS: atom_id res chain seq x y z
N GLU A 1 1.41 -10.80 -5.67
CA GLU A 1 2.79 -10.41 -6.07
C GLU A 1 3.60 -9.70 -4.99
N PHE A 2 3.32 -8.45 -4.60
CA PHE A 2 4.17 -7.75 -3.60
C PHE A 2 4.21 -8.45 -2.24
N ASP A 3 3.09 -8.99 -1.77
CA ASP A 3 3.06 -9.82 -0.56
C ASP A 3 3.93 -11.07 -0.67
N THR A 4 3.95 -11.69 -1.86
CA THR A 4 4.73 -12.90 -2.13
C THR A 4 6.22 -12.60 -2.16
N ILE A 5 6.63 -11.49 -2.77
CA ILE A 5 8.04 -11.14 -3.02
C ILE A 5 8.65 -10.41 -1.82
N TYR A 6 7.92 -9.48 -1.21
CA TYR A 6 8.42 -8.56 -0.17
C TYR A 6 7.76 -8.78 1.20
N GLY A 7 6.97 -9.85 1.33
CA GLY A 7 6.23 -10.21 2.53
C GLY A 7 4.99 -9.34 2.79
N PRO A 8 3.94 -9.90 3.42
CA PRO A 8 2.71 -9.18 3.72
C PRO A 8 2.90 -8.07 4.78
N ALA A 9 2.02 -7.07 4.89
CA ALA A 9 0.78 -6.85 4.11
C ALA A 9 0.85 -5.55 3.29
N TRP A 10 0.86 -5.69 1.96
CA TRP A 10 0.81 -4.62 0.99
C TRP A 10 -0.64 -4.29 0.60
N HIS A 11 -0.90 -3.00 0.42
CA HIS A 11 -2.19 -2.45 0.04
C HIS A 11 -2.01 -1.64 -1.23
N CYS A 12 -2.89 -1.85 -2.21
CA CYS A 12 -2.89 -1.13 -3.47
C CYS A 12 -4.23 -0.44 -3.66
N ILE A 13 -4.21 0.89 -3.82
CA ILE A 13 -5.38 1.71 -4.13
C ILE A 13 -5.19 2.27 -5.54
N VAL A 14 -6.19 2.09 -6.39
CA VAL A 14 -6.18 2.52 -7.78
C VAL A 14 -7.47 3.29 -8.07
N GLY A 15 -7.37 4.48 -8.65
CA GLY A 15 -8.55 5.27 -9.00
C GLY A 15 -8.22 6.59 -9.69
N SER A 16 -9.24 7.21 -10.28
CA SER A 16 -9.13 8.54 -10.93
C SER A 16 -9.11 9.70 -9.93
N SER A 17 -9.55 9.48 -8.69
CA SER A 17 -9.46 10.42 -7.58
C SER A 17 -9.60 9.70 -6.24
N PHE A 18 -8.65 9.92 -5.32
CA PHE A 18 -8.73 9.45 -3.93
C PHE A 18 -7.89 10.33 -3.00
N GLY A 19 -8.25 10.32 -1.71
CA GLY A 19 -7.44 10.83 -0.62
C GLY A 19 -7.16 9.70 0.38
N SER A 20 -5.97 9.66 0.97
CA SER A 20 -5.58 8.61 1.92
C SER A 20 -4.71 9.18 3.03
N PHE A 21 -4.97 8.74 4.28
CA PHE A 21 -4.13 9.02 5.44
C PHE A 21 -3.82 7.69 6.13
N VAL A 22 -2.59 7.18 5.94
CA VAL A 22 -2.20 5.84 6.38
C VAL A 22 -0.88 5.84 7.12
N THR A 23 -0.81 5.04 8.19
CA THR A 23 0.47 4.68 8.81
C THR A 23 1.05 3.51 8.03
N HIS A 24 2.24 3.71 7.46
CA HIS A 24 2.91 2.71 6.63
C HIS A 24 4.33 2.43 7.14
N SER A 25 4.88 1.30 6.73
CA SER A 25 6.24 0.90 7.05
C SER A 25 7.23 1.78 6.30
N ARG A 26 8.31 2.22 6.99
CA ARG A 26 9.33 3.10 6.39
C ARG A 26 9.90 2.47 5.11
N GLY A 27 9.99 3.26 4.04
CA GLY A 27 10.53 2.83 2.74
C GLY A 27 9.59 1.93 1.92
N CYS A 28 8.37 1.66 2.40
CA CYS A 28 7.38 0.84 1.71
C CYS A 28 6.16 1.68 1.29
N PHE A 29 6.40 2.79 0.58
CA PHE A 29 5.37 3.70 0.09
C PHE A 29 5.72 4.15 -1.33
N ILE A 30 4.79 3.95 -2.26
CA ILE A 30 4.92 4.33 -3.66
C ILE A 30 3.60 5.01 -4.08
N TYR A 31 3.70 6.22 -4.61
CA TYR A 31 2.55 6.95 -5.16
C TYR A 31 2.93 7.51 -6.53
N PHE A 32 2.17 7.14 -7.56
CA PHE A 32 2.41 7.55 -8.93
C PHE A 32 1.11 7.52 -9.74
N SER A 33 1.16 8.01 -10.98
CA SER A 33 0.06 7.92 -11.93
C SER A 33 0.50 7.32 -13.25
N ILE A 34 -0.45 6.69 -13.93
CA ILE A 34 -0.36 6.32 -15.34
C ILE A 34 -1.55 6.98 -16.02
N GLU A 35 -1.28 7.94 -16.90
CA GLU A 35 -2.30 8.79 -17.52
C GLU A 35 -3.22 9.45 -16.46
N GLN A 36 -4.52 9.12 -16.48
CA GLN A 36 -5.54 9.68 -15.58
C GLN A 36 -5.85 8.77 -14.37
N VAL A 37 -5.04 7.74 -14.16
CA VAL A 37 -5.21 6.79 -13.05
C VAL A 37 -4.09 6.99 -12.04
N PHE A 38 -4.45 7.22 -10.78
CA PHE A 38 -3.53 7.28 -9.67
C PHE A 38 -3.42 5.91 -9.01
N ILE A 39 -2.20 5.56 -8.60
CA ILE A 39 -1.86 4.32 -7.91
C ILE A 39 -1.10 4.65 -6.64
N LEU A 40 -1.62 4.17 -5.51
CA LEU A 40 -0.99 4.23 -4.20
C LEU A 40 -0.74 2.81 -3.69
N LEU A 41 0.52 2.46 -3.50
CA LEU A 41 0.97 1.17 -2.99
C LEU A 41 1.76 1.38 -1.69
N PHE A 42 1.34 0.72 -0.60
CA PHE A 42 2.02 0.85 0.69
C PHE A 42 1.95 -0.42 1.54
N LYS A 43 2.91 -0.61 2.45
CA LYS A 43 2.95 -1.76 3.37
C LYS A 43 2.60 -1.36 4.80
N THR A 44 1.70 -2.09 5.47
CA THR A 44 1.40 -1.89 6.89
C THR A 44 2.11 -2.93 7.77
N ARG A 45 2.24 -2.62 9.08
CA ARG A 45 2.73 -3.58 10.06
C ARG A 45 1.59 -4.52 10.45
N VAL A 46 1.76 -5.81 10.19
CA VAL A 46 0.81 -6.84 10.66
C VAL A 46 1.18 -7.23 12.07
N VAL A 47 0.27 -6.98 13.03
CA VAL A 47 0.37 -7.54 14.38
C VAL A 47 -0.65 -8.67 14.45
N ARG A 48 -0.18 -9.90 14.69
CA ARG A 48 -1.09 -11.03 14.93
C ARG A 48 -1.78 -10.79 16.26
N ALA A 49 -3.11 -10.81 16.27
CA ALA A 49 -3.85 -10.91 17.52
C ALA A 49 -3.55 -12.29 18.10
N THR A 50 -2.87 -12.32 19.25
CA THR A 50 -2.76 -13.52 20.08
C THR A 50 -4.01 -13.60 20.95
N ASN A 51 -4.76 -14.70 20.83
CA ASN A 51 -5.81 -15.08 21.78
C ASN A 51 -5.19 -15.59 23.09
#